data_AF-A0A4S2H7K5-F1
#
_entry.id   AF-A0A4S2H7K5-F1
#
_cell.length_a   1.000
_cell.length_b   1.000
_cell.length_c   1.000
_cell.angle_alpha   90.00
_cell.angle_beta   90.00
_cell.angle_gamma   90.00
#
_symmetry.space_group_name_H-M   'P 1'
#
loop_
_entity.id
_entity.type
_entity.pdbx_description
1 polymer ?
#
loop_
_entity_poly.entity_id
_entity_poly.type
_entity_poly.pdbx_seq_one_letter_code
_entity_poly.pdbx_strand_id
1 'polypeptide(L)'
;MKTGLEVMEQVKLYFKENLPKYTVLKIRKKSCHPDDSHLYMVSAKKDNGTYAVWTSWNQKLKSLNHGHYDLQSEEDCEKIMDEFYFSGDSLP
;
A
#
# COMPACT_ATOMS: atom_id res chain seq x y z
N MET A 1 10.00 18.25 0.50
CA MET A 1 9.09 17.17 0.95
C MET A 1 8.43 16.63 -0.30
N LYS A 2 8.61 15.33 -0.62
CA LYS A 2 7.96 14.75 -1.80
C LYS A 2 6.45 14.70 -1.57
N THR A 3 5.67 15.18 -2.52
CA THR A 3 4.21 15.30 -2.38
C THR A 3 3.52 13.94 -2.53
N GLY A 4 2.26 13.82 -2.10
CA GLY A 4 1.48 12.57 -2.29
C GLY A 4 1.35 12.15 -3.77
N LEU A 5 1.42 13.11 -4.70
CA LEU A 5 1.41 12.86 -6.14
C LEU A 5 2.64 12.06 -6.60
N GLU A 6 3.83 12.39 -6.10
CA GLU A 6 5.07 11.68 -6.47
C GLU A 6 5.05 10.21 -6.02
N VAL A 7 4.44 9.92 -4.86
CA VAL A 7 4.32 8.54 -4.35
C VAL A 7 3.39 7.75 -5.25
N MET A 8 2.25 8.35 -5.64
CA MET A 8 1.27 7.69 -6.50
C MET A 8 1.89 7.32 -7.85
N GLU A 9 2.64 8.23 -8.47
CA GLU A 9 3.32 7.98 -9.74
C GLU A 9 4.37 6.86 -9.62
N GLN A 10 5.17 6.87 -8.55
CA GLN A 10 6.17 5.83 -8.31
C GLN A 10 5.54 4.45 -8.13
N VAL A 11 4.46 4.35 -7.34
CA VAL A 11 3.74 3.09 -7.15
C VAL A 11 3.13 2.62 -8.48
N LYS A 12 2.47 3.50 -9.23
CA LYS A 12 1.88 3.15 -10.53
C LYS A 12 2.93 2.66 -11.53
N LEU A 13 4.09 3.30 -11.58
CA LEU A 13 5.20 2.87 -12.44
C LEU A 13 5.73 1.50 -12.02
N TYR A 14 5.97 1.30 -10.71
CA TYR A 14 6.41 0.02 -10.18
C TYR A 14 5.44 -1.11 -10.53
N PHE A 15 4.13 -0.88 -10.38
CA PHE A 15 3.11 -1.87 -10.73
C PHE A 15 3.10 -2.17 -12.24
N LYS A 16 3.24 -1.15 -13.09
CA LYS A 16 3.31 -1.34 -14.53
C LYS A 16 4.50 -2.23 -14.93
N GLU A 17 5.65 -2.05 -14.29
CA GLU A 17 6.88 -2.76 -14.61
C GLU A 17 6.93 -4.17 -14.00
N ASN A 18 6.45 -4.33 -12.77
CA ASN A 18 6.67 -5.55 -11.97
C ASN A 18 5.40 -6.37 -11.72
N LEU A 19 4.23 -5.72 -11.73
CA LEU A 19 2.93 -6.32 -11.39
C LEU A 19 1.84 -5.93 -12.40
N PRO A 20 2.05 -6.14 -13.72
CA PRO A 20 1.19 -5.57 -14.77
C PRO A 20 -0.25 -6.09 -14.76
N LYS A 21 -0.52 -7.18 -14.04
CA LYS A 21 -1.87 -7.76 -13.85
C LYS A 21 -2.68 -7.05 -12.76
N TYR A 22 -2.07 -6.14 -12.01
CA TYR A 22 -2.70 -5.44 -10.89
C TYR A 22 -2.95 -3.97 -11.25
N THR A 23 -4.18 -3.54 -11.05
CA THR A 23 -4.59 -2.13 -11.11
C THR A 23 -4.63 -1.56 -9.70
N VAL A 24 -3.79 -0.57 -9.41
CA VAL A 24 -3.77 0.13 -8.12
C VAL A 24 -5.12 0.80 -7.85
N LEU A 25 -5.68 0.55 -6.67
CA LEU A 25 -6.95 1.14 -6.22
C LEU A 25 -6.72 2.26 -5.21
N LYS A 26 -5.98 1.97 -4.13
CA LYS A 26 -5.75 2.91 -3.03
C LYS A 26 -4.31 2.90 -2.60
N ILE A 27 -3.82 4.09 -2.26
CA ILE A 27 -2.52 4.29 -1.61
C ILE A 27 -2.78 5.16 -0.39
N ARG A 28 -2.38 4.70 0.79
CA ARG A 28 -2.51 5.48 2.04
C ARG A 28 -1.27 5.35 2.91
N LYS A 29 -1.08 6.29 3.84
CA LYS A 29 0.05 6.25 4.78
C LYS A 29 -0.07 5.03 5.70
N LYS A 30 1.07 4.43 6.04
CA LYS A 30 1.12 3.37 7.05
C LYS A 30 0.95 3.93 8.47
N SER A 31 1.44 5.15 8.71
CA SER A 31 1.39 5.79 10.03
C SER A 31 1.52 7.32 9.91
N CYS A 32 1.12 8.02 10.99
CA CYS A 32 1.46 9.42 11.24
C CYS A 32 2.82 9.61 11.92
N HIS A 33 3.50 8.53 12.34
CA HIS A 33 4.81 8.63 12.99
C HIS A 33 5.87 9.16 12.00
N PRO A 34 6.71 10.16 12.37
CA PRO A 34 7.70 10.75 11.48
C PRO A 34 8.68 9.73 10.86
N ASP A 35 9.08 8.72 11.62
CA ASP A 35 10.01 7.68 11.13
C ASP A 35 9.39 6.83 10.02
N ASP A 36 8.08 6.59 10.10
CA ASP A 36 7.29 5.83 9.12
C ASP A 36 6.77 6.72 7.97
N SER A 37 7.18 8.00 7.93
CA SER A 37 6.72 8.95 6.90
C SER A 37 7.03 8.53 5.45
N HIS A 38 7.92 7.56 5.25
CA HIS A 38 8.27 7.02 3.95
C HIS A 38 7.55 5.71 3.61
N LEU A 39 6.69 5.22 4.51
CA LEU A 39 5.96 3.96 4.38
C LEU A 39 4.49 4.21 4.02
N TYR A 40 4.02 3.44 3.05
CA TYR A 40 2.65 3.49 2.54
C TYR A 40 2.09 2.08 2.44
N MET A 41 0.76 1.98 2.38
CA MET A 41 0.04 0.75 2.07
C MET A 41 -0.65 0.93 0.73
N VAL A 42 -0.72 -0.14 -0.05
CA VAL A 42 -1.22 -0.12 -1.42
C VAL A 42 -2.20 -1.27 -1.61
N SER A 43 -3.44 -0.99 -2.01
CA SER A 43 -4.37 -2.01 -2.50
C SER A 43 -4.45 -1.98 -4.02
N ALA A 44 -4.70 -3.14 -4.60
CA ALA A 44 -4.89 -3.28 -6.03
C ALA A 44 -5.88 -4.41 -6.35
N LYS A 45 -6.53 -4.29 -7.50
CA LYS A 45 -7.35 -5.33 -8.09
C LYS A 45 -6.56 -6.07 -9.16
N LYS A 46 -6.59 -7.39 -9.12
CA LYS A 46 -6.01 -8.25 -10.14
C LYS A 46 -6.99 -8.46 -11.30
N ASP A 47 -6.47 -8.71 -12.48
CA ASP A 47 -7.25 -8.99 -13.70
C ASP A 47 -8.27 -10.13 -13.56
N ASN A 48 -7.96 -11.14 -12.75
CA ASN A 48 -8.86 -12.26 -12.44
C ASN A 48 -10.01 -11.91 -11.46
N GLY A 49 -10.10 -10.66 -11.00
CA GLY A 49 -11.14 -10.19 -10.11
C GLY A 49 -10.82 -10.27 -8.62
N THR A 50 -9.73 -10.94 -8.21
CA THR A 50 -9.28 -10.94 -6.81
C THR A 50 -8.53 -9.66 -6.45
N TYR A 51 -8.39 -9.40 -5.16
CA TYR A 51 -7.72 -8.20 -4.63
C TYR A 51 -6.43 -8.58 -3.91
N ALA A 52 -5.53 -7.61 -3.80
CA ALA A 52 -4.33 -7.73 -3.00
C ALA A 52 -4.04 -6.41 -2.29
N VAL A 53 -3.40 -6.52 -1.13
CA VAL A 53 -2.90 -5.37 -0.38
C VAL A 53 -1.48 -5.63 0.07
N TRP A 54 -0.63 -4.62 -0.05
CA TRP A 54 0.72 -4.61 0.51
C TRP A 54 0.76 -3.57 1.62
N THR A 55 1.16 -4.01 2.81
CA THR A 55 1.20 -3.16 4.01
C THR A 55 2.50 -2.36 4.13
N SER A 56 3.43 -2.51 3.17
CA SER A 56 4.68 -1.75 3.13
C SER A 56 5.19 -1.48 1.71
N TRP A 57 4.80 -0.34 1.17
CA TRP A 57 5.55 0.36 0.13
C TRP A 57 6.58 1.28 0.78
N ASN A 58 7.86 0.99 0.55
CA ASN A 58 8.95 1.84 1.00
C ASN A 58 9.32 2.83 -0.12
N GLN A 59 8.96 4.10 0.04
CA GLN A 59 9.21 5.13 -0.96
C GLN A 59 10.71 5.36 -1.24
N LYS A 60 11.56 5.25 -0.20
CA LYS A 60 13.01 5.50 -0.33
C LYS A 60 13.68 4.39 -1.14
N LEU A 61 13.31 3.14 -0.86
CA LEU A 61 13.87 1.96 -1.49
C LEU A 61 13.14 1.54 -2.78
N LYS A 62 11.98 2.15 -3.06
CA LYS A 62 11.09 1.80 -4.18
C LYS A 62 10.73 0.31 -4.21
N SER A 63 10.43 -0.24 -3.03
CA SER A 63 10.15 -1.66 -2.85
C SER A 63 8.78 -1.89 -2.23
N LEU A 64 8.08 -2.92 -2.71
CA LEU A 64 6.76 -3.32 -2.24
C LEU A 64 6.85 -4.66 -1.49
N ASN A 65 6.44 -4.68 -0.22
CA ASN A 65 6.62 -5.81 0.69
C ASN A 65 5.35 -6.12 1.49
N HIS A 66 5.33 -7.28 2.15
CA HIS A 66 4.22 -7.76 3.00
C HIS A 66 2.88 -7.77 2.27
N GLY A 67 2.86 -8.49 1.13
CA GLY A 67 1.66 -8.66 0.31
C GLY A 67 0.72 -9.71 0.88
N HIS A 68 -0.57 -9.39 0.89
CA HIS A 68 -1.70 -10.26 1.16
C HIS A 68 -2.50 -10.39 -0.14
N TYR A 69 -2.76 -11.62 -0.58
CA TYR A 69 -3.26 -11.93 -1.92
C TYR A 69 -4.58 -12.68 -1.88
N ASP A 70 -5.23 -12.78 -3.04
CA ASP A 70 -6.46 -13.55 -3.26
C ASP A 70 -7.61 -13.15 -2.33
N LEU A 71 -7.63 -11.86 -1.95
CA LEU A 71 -8.71 -11.25 -1.20
C LEU A 71 -9.96 -11.12 -2.08
N GLN A 72 -11.13 -11.23 -1.46
CA GLN A 72 -12.39 -11.34 -2.20
C GLN A 72 -13.04 -9.97 -2.45
N SER A 73 -12.64 -8.96 -1.69
CA SER A 73 -13.23 -7.61 -1.78
C SER A 73 -12.22 -6.50 -1.48
N GLU A 74 -12.59 -5.26 -1.84
CA GLU A 74 -11.89 -4.06 -1.40
C GLU A 74 -12.00 -3.87 0.12
N GLU A 75 -13.11 -4.29 0.73
CA GLU A 75 -13.33 -4.22 2.17
C GLU A 75 -12.32 -5.07 2.96
N ASP A 76 -11.99 -6.27 2.46
CA ASP A 76 -10.95 -7.12 3.06
C ASP A 76 -9.58 -6.44 3.01
N CYS A 77 -9.30 -5.68 1.94
CA CYS A 77 -8.08 -4.88 1.86
C CYS A 77 -8.08 -3.77 2.92
N GLU A 78 -9.20 -3.06 3.09
CA GLU A 78 -9.30 -1.99 4.10
C GLU A 78 -9.13 -2.54 5.52
N LYS A 79 -9.75 -3.67 5.86
CA LYS A 79 -9.60 -4.32 7.17
C LYS A 79 -8.13 -4.60 7.48
N ILE A 80 -7.40 -5.20 6.55
CA ILE A 80 -5.96 -5.44 6.70
C ILE A 80 -5.19 -4.12 6.82
N MET A 81 -5.51 -3.12 5.99
CA MET A 81 -4.82 -1.85 6.13
C MET A 81 -5.10 -1.19 7.50
N ASP A 82 -6.30 -1.33 8.05
CA ASP A 82 -6.68 -0.76 9.35
C ASP A 82 -5.95 -1.46 10.49
N GLU A 83 -5.84 -2.79 10.44
CA GLU A 83 -5.04 -3.59 11.39
C GLU A 83 -3.56 -3.17 11.42
N PHE A 84 -2.99 -2.83 10.26
CA PHE A 84 -1.58 -2.45 10.12
C PHE A 84 -1.34 -0.94 10.24
N TYR A 85 -2.40 -0.14 10.35
CA TYR A 85 -2.28 1.30 10.51
C TYR A 85 -1.84 1.65 11.93
N PHE A 86 -0.71 2.34 12.05
CA PHE A 86 -0.21 2.78 13.35
C PHE A 86 -0.64 4.23 13.60
N SER A 87 -1.65 4.43 14.45
CA SER A 87 -2.16 5.75 14.82
C SER A 87 -1.25 6.53 15.79
N GLY A 88 -0.29 5.87 16.44
CA GLY A 88 0.56 6.48 17.47
C GLY A 88 -0.01 6.39 18.89
N ASP A 89 -1.27 5.96 19.06
CA ASP A 89 -1.93 5.83 20.37
C ASP A 89 -1.73 4.46 21.03
N SER A 90 -0.97 3.56 20.40
CA SER A 90 -0.46 2.37 21.06
C SER A 90 0.70 2.77 21.99
N LEU A 91 0.37 3.40 23.12
CA LEU A 91 1.26 3.52 24.27
C LEU A 91 1.44 2.14 24.95
N PRO A 92 2.53 1.94 25.71
CA PRO A 92 3.42 0.77 25.67
C PRO A 92 2.82 -0.56 26.16
#